data_AF-A0A1V4MZ60-F1
#
_entry.id   AF-A0A1V4MZ60-F1
#
_cell.length_a   1.000
_cell.length_b   1.000
_cell.length_c   1.000
_cell.angle_alpha   90.00
_cell.angle_beta   90.00
_cell.angle_gamma   90.00
#
_symmetry.space_group_name_H-M   'P 1'
#
loop_
_entity.id
_entity.type
_entity.pdbx_description
1 polymer ?
#
loop_
_entity_poly.entity_id
_entity_poly.type
_entity_poly.pdbx_seq_one_letter_code
_entity_poly.pdbx_strand_id
1 'polypeptide(L)' 'MCRSSYVYRRLWRFRAGVESIISWLKRCFGLARCLWRSFGFFKSYVKSSVVAANLATIAQLTT' A
#
# COMPACT_ATOMS: atom_id res chain seq x y z
N MET A 1 12.33 14.88 -18.63
CA MET A 1 12.76 13.46 -18.58
C MET A 1 14.06 13.38 -17.80
N CYS A 2 14.22 12.43 -16.87
CA CYS A 2 15.46 12.29 -16.11
C CYS A 2 16.64 12.10 -17.08
N ARG A 3 17.70 12.92 -16.98
CA ARG A 3 18.88 12.84 -17.87
C ARG A 3 19.63 11.51 -17.76
N SER A 4 19.57 10.86 -16.61
CA SER A 4 20.24 9.58 -16.36
C SER A 4 19.25 8.41 -16.47
N SER A 5 19.55 7.47 -17.36
CA SER A 5 18.81 6.22 -17.55
C SER A 5 18.78 5.36 -16.27
N TYR A 6 19.86 5.39 -15.48
CA TYR A 6 19.93 4.75 -14.17
C TYR A 6 18.89 5.33 -13.19
N VAL A 7 18.81 6.66 -13.10
CA VAL A 7 17.85 7.35 -12.21
C VAL A 7 16.42 7.06 -12.64
N TYR A 8 16.15 7.08 -13.95
CA TYR A 8 14.83 6.72 -14.49
C TYR A 8 14.44 5.29 -14.09
N ARG A 9 15.34 4.32 -14.28
CA ARG A 9 15.08 2.91 -13.94
C ARG A 9 14.86 2.70 -12.45
N ARG A 10 15.57 3.44 -11.59
CA ARG A 10 15.38 3.40 -10.13
C ARG A 10 14.01 3.93 -9.71
N LEU A 11 13.57 5.05 -10.27
CA LEU A 11 12.24 5.62 -10.00
C LEU A 11 11.12 4.73 -10.54
N TRP A 12 11.33 4.10 -11.69
CA TRP A 12 10.38 3.14 -12.27
C TRP A 12 10.19 1.92 -11.35
N ARG A 13 11.29 1.34 -10.85
CA ARG A 13 11.23 0.23 -9.88
C ARG A 13 10.56 0.65 -8.56
N PHE A 14 10.86 1.85 -8.06
CA PHE A 14 10.21 2.38 -6.87
C PHE A 14 8.69 2.49 -7.05
N ARG A 15 8.24 3.07 -8.17
CA ARG A 15 6.80 3.15 -8.50
C ARG A 15 6.17 1.77 -8.61
N ALA A 16 6.84 0.82 -9.27
CA ALA A 16 6.36 -0.55 -9.37
C ALA A 16 6.20 -1.21 -7.99
N GLY A 17 7.11 -0.93 -7.05
CA GLY A 17 7.01 -1.37 -5.65
C GLY A 17 5.84 -0.73 -4.89
N VAL A 18 5.56 0.56 -5.11
CA VAL A 18 4.38 1.22 -4.52
C VAL A 18 3.08 0.60 -5.07
N GLU A 19 3.00 0.40 -6.38
CA GLU A 19 1.84 -0.23 -7.03
C GLU A 19 1.61 -1.66 -6.54
N SER A 20 2.67 -2.43 -6.31
CA SER A 20 2.56 -3.80 -5.79
C SER A 20 2.01 -3.83 -4.36
N ILE A 21 2.50 -2.95 -3.47
CA ILE A 21 1.99 -2.84 -2.09
C ILE A 21 0.52 -2.43 -2.07
N ILE A 22 0.13 -1.45 -2.90
CA ILE A 22 -1.29 -1.03 -3.01
C ILE A 22 -2.15 -2.18 -3.53
N SER A 23 -1.67 -2.95 -4.51
CA SER A 23 -2.37 -4.12 -5.03
C SER A 23 -2.57 -5.20 -3.97
N TRP A 24 -1.53 -5.47 -3.17
CA TRP A 24 -1.59 -6.40 -2.05
C TRP A 24 -2.57 -5.96 -0.96
N LEU A 25 -2.52 -4.69 -0.55
CA LEU A 25 -3.48 -4.11 0.41
C LEU A 25 -4.93 -4.23 -0.05
N LYS A 26 -5.21 -3.95 -1.33
CA LYS A 26 -6.54 -4.10 -1.93
C LYS A 26 -7.08 -5.53 -1.84
N ARG A 27 -6.24 -6.52 -2.12
CA ARG A 27 -6.63 -7.93 -2.23
C ARG A 27 -6.71 -8.63 -0.86
N CYS A 28 -5.74 -8.39 0.01
CA CYS A 28 -5.59 -9.14 1.26
C CYS A 28 -6.18 -8.43 2.47
N PHE A 29 -6.18 -7.09 2.51
CA PHE A 29 -6.62 -6.31 3.66
C PHE A 29 -7.86 -5.47 3.37
N GLY A 30 -8.54 -5.78 2.25
CA GLY A 30 -9.82 -5.20 1.91
C GLY A 30 -9.80 -3.71 1.60
N LEU A 31 -8.66 -3.10 1.25
CA LEU A 31 -8.52 -1.67 0.87
C LEU A 31 -9.10 -1.37 -0.53
N ALA A 32 -10.24 -1.96 -0.89
CA ALA A 32 -10.87 -1.80 -2.19
C ALA A 32 -11.84 -0.60 -2.18
N ARG A 33 -13.12 -0.84 -2.48
CA ARG A 33 -14.15 0.19 -2.44
C ARG A 33 -14.62 0.40 -0.99
N CYS A 34 -14.36 1.58 -0.44
CA CYS A 34 -14.90 1.98 0.86
C CYS A 34 -16.43 2.13 0.75
N LEU A 35 -17.16 1.29 1.46
CA LEU A 35 -18.63 1.37 1.58
C LEU A 35 -19.08 2.32 2.70
N TRP A 36 -18.15 2.78 3.54
CA TRP A 36 -18.45 3.61 4.69
C TRP A 36 -18.72 5.05 4.25
N ARG A 37 -19.77 5.65 4.80
CA ARG A 37 -20.17 7.03 4.49
C ARG A 37 -19.41 8.01 5.36
N SER A 38 -19.11 9.20 4.83
CA SER A 38 -18.32 10.28 5.44
C SER A 38 -16.79 10.07 5.43
N PHE A 39 -16.07 11.20 5.31
CA PHE A 39 -14.62 11.25 5.21
C PHE A 39 -13.90 10.71 6.46
N GLY A 40 -14.47 10.91 7.64
CA GLY A 40 -13.91 10.38 8.90
C GLY A 40 -13.83 8.86 8.88
N PHE A 41 -14.92 8.22 8.46
CA PHE A 41 -14.98 6.76 8.33
C PHE A 41 -14.07 6.25 7.20
N PHE A 42 -13.97 6.97 6.08
CA PHE A 42 -12.98 6.64 5.04
C PHE A 42 -11.55 6.61 5.59
N LYS A 43 -11.15 7.62 6.39
CA LYS A 43 -9.83 7.62 7.04
C LYS A 43 -9.65 6.42 7.95
N SER A 44 -10.64 6.10 8.78
CA SER A 44 -10.58 4.94 9.69
C SER A 44 -10.49 3.62 8.93
N TYR A 45 -11.22 3.47 7.81
CA TYR A 45 -11.17 2.31 6.93
C TYR A 45 -9.78 2.12 6.29
N VAL A 46 -9.15 3.19 5.82
CA VAL A 46 -7.79 3.11 5.29
C VAL A 46 -6.80 2.74 6.40
N LYS A 47 -6.90 3.40 7.57
CA LYS A 47 -6.02 3.14 8.71
C LYS A 47 -6.12 1.70 9.20
N SER A 48 -7.32 1.14 9.35
CA SER A 48 -7.50 -0.22 9.83
C SER A 48 -6.85 -1.24 8.90
N SER A 49 -7.00 -1.05 7.58
CA SER A 49 -6.37 -1.90 6.57
C SER A 49 -4.84 -1.85 6.62
N VAL A 50 -4.26 -0.65 6.76
CA VAL A 50 -2.79 -0.47 6.90
C VAL A 50 -2.27 -1.07 8.20
N VAL A 51 -2.96 -0.86 9.33
CA VAL A 51 -2.57 -1.44 10.63
C VAL A 51 -2.59 -2.97 10.56
N ALA A 52 -3.63 -3.57 9.98
CA ALA A 52 -3.71 -5.01 9.80
C ALA A 52 -2.55 -5.56 8.95
N ALA A 53 -2.20 -4.87 7.85
CA ALA A 53 -1.07 -5.25 7.00
C ALA A 53 0.28 -5.19 7.71
N ASN A 54 0.50 -4.15 8.52
CA ASN A 54 1.71 -4.01 9.32
C ASN A 54 1.81 -5.10 10.39
N LEU A 55 0.72 -5.41 11.09
CA LEU A 55 0.69 -6.49 12.07
C LEU A 55 1.00 -7.84 11.44
N ALA A 56 0.43 -8.14 10.26
CA ALA A 56 0.74 -9.36 9.52
C ALA A 56 2.22 -9.43 9.10
N THR A 57 2.80 -8.29 8.70
CA THR A 57 4.23 -8.21 8.34
C THR A 57 5.11 -8.45 9.56
N ILE A 58 4.79 -7.83 10.70
CA ILE A 58 5.53 -8.04 11.96
C ILE A 58 5.46 -9.51 12.37
N ALA A 59 4.27 -10.13 12.33
CA ALA A 59 4.10 -11.53 12.67
C ALA A 59 4.97 -12.45 11.81
N GLN A 60 5.07 -12.19 10.49
CA GLN A 60 5.95 -12.95 9.59
C GLN A 60 7.45 -12.73 9.84
N LEU A 61 7.84 -11.55 10.33
CA LEU A 61 9.24 -11.27 10.66
C LEU A 61 9.67 -11.91 11.99
N THR A 62 8.71 -12.16 12.87
CA THR A 62 8.96 -12.76 14.19
C THR A 62 8.96 -14.29 14.18
N THR A 63 8.46 -14.91 13.12
CA THR A 63 8.46 -16.37 12.90
C THR A 63 9.61 -16.80 12.00
#